data_AF-B3N4S1-F1
#
_entry.id   AF-B3N4S1-F1
#
_cell.length_a   1.000
_cell.length_b   1.000
_cell.length_c   1.000
_cell.angle_alpha   90.00
_cell.angle_beta   90.00
_cell.angle_gamma   90.00
#
_symmetry.space_group_name_H-M   'P 1'
#
loop_
_entity.id
_entity.type
_entity.pdbx_description
1 polymer ?
#
loop_
_entity_poly.entity_id
_entity_poly.type
_entity_poly.pdbx_seq_one_letter_code
_entity_poly.pdbx_strand_id
1 'polypeptide(L)'
;MSYCELGTCPYDKTHRIMIFRMPKHIVKCAKNYRGPPLQTCKYNAAHRVLDMEEHLKECDYYLRSIDDQAVQIALSTRIPPVQENGHDVDTPL
;
A
#
# COMPACT_ATOMS: atom_id res chain seq x y z
N MET A 1 1.41 -9.16 -22.99
CA MET A 1 2.11 -7.87 -23.17
C MET A 1 2.44 -7.34 -21.79
N SER A 2 3.69 -7.44 -21.34
CA SER A 2 4.10 -6.92 -20.03
C SER A 2 4.30 -5.41 -20.13
N TYR A 3 3.28 -4.64 -19.78
CA TYR A 3 3.38 -3.19 -19.74
C TYR A 3 4.32 -2.80 -18.59
N CYS A 4 5.53 -2.36 -18.91
CA CYS A 4 6.43 -1.75 -17.95
C CYS A 4 5.80 -0.44 -17.45
N GLU A 5 5.23 -0.47 -16.25
CA GLU A 5 4.61 0.70 -15.64
C GLU A 5 5.67 1.75 -15.27
N LEU A 6 5.42 3.00 -15.68
CA LEU A 6 6.32 4.14 -15.48
C LEU A 6 5.70 5.13 -14.49
N GLY A 7 6.38 5.38 -13.38
CA GLY A 7 6.04 6.44 -12.42
C GLY A 7 6.90 7.69 -12.60
N THR A 8 6.43 8.82 -12.07
CA THR A 8 7.19 10.08 -11.99
C THR A 8 7.98 10.12 -10.69
N CYS A 9 9.24 10.58 -10.73
CA CYS A 9 10.03 10.72 -9.50
C CYS A 9 9.44 11.83 -8.60
N PRO A 10 9.30 11.58 -7.29
CA PRO A 10 8.78 12.59 -6.37
C PRO A 10 9.73 13.76 -6.11
N TYR A 11 11.02 13.60 -6.39
CA TYR A 11 12.02 14.66 -6.24
C TYR A 11 12.21 15.51 -7.50
N ASP A 12 11.83 14.98 -8.67
CA ASP A 12 12.00 15.66 -9.96
C ASP A 12 10.93 15.18 -10.96
N LYS A 13 10.04 16.08 -11.35
CA LYS A 13 8.92 15.79 -12.25
C LYS A 13 9.36 15.44 -13.67
N THR A 14 10.60 15.74 -14.05
CA THR A 14 11.15 15.39 -15.38
C THR A 14 11.57 13.92 -15.46
N HIS A 15 11.81 13.27 -14.33
CA HIS A 15 12.22 11.87 -14.30
C HIS A 15 11.02 10.92 -14.41
N ARG A 16 11.03 10.10 -15.47
CA ARG A 16 10.10 8.97 -15.66
C ARG A 16 10.83 7.66 -15.48
N ILE A 17 10.44 6.89 -14.47
CA ILE A 17 11.17 5.71 -14.01
C ILE A 17 10.21 4.52 -13.94
N MET A 18 10.66 3.35 -14.39
CA MET A 18 9.90 2.12 -14.16
C MET A 18 9.64 1.91 -12.67
N ILE A 19 8.40 1.59 -12.29
CA ILE A 19 8.01 1.52 -10.87
C ILE A 19 8.93 0.59 -10.07
N PHE A 20 9.28 -0.58 -10.63
CA PHE A 20 10.21 -1.51 -9.97
C PHE A 20 11.65 -0.97 -9.79
N ARG A 21 12.06 0.05 -10.57
CA ARG A 21 13.35 0.75 -10.42
C ARG A 21 13.26 1.98 -9.53
N MET A 22 12.06 2.43 -9.16
CA MET A 22 11.83 3.63 -8.37
C MET A 22 12.58 3.60 -7.03
N PRO A 23 12.58 2.51 -6.23
CA PRO A 23 13.27 2.49 -4.93
C PRO A 23 14.77 2.82 -5.04
N LYS A 24 15.47 2.23 -6.02
CA LYS A 24 16.89 2.50 -6.26
C LYS A 24 17.11 3.92 -6.80
N HIS A 25 16.18 4.43 -7.60
CA HIS A 25 16.25 5.78 -8.14
C HIS A 25 16.11 6.85 -7.06
N ILE A 26 15.09 6.76 -6.20
CA ILE A 26 14.79 7.80 -5.19
C ILE A 26 15.92 7.99 -4.19
N VAL A 27 16.64 6.94 -3.80
CA VAL A 27 17.80 7.04 -2.88
C VAL A 27 18.91 7.90 -3.48
N LYS A 28 19.11 7.82 -4.79
CA LYS A 28 20.10 8.65 -5.49
C LYS A 28 19.58 10.06 -5.70
N CYS A 29 18.33 10.19 -6.15
CA CYS A 29 17.72 11.48 -6.48
C CYS A 29 17.57 12.37 -5.24
N ALA A 30 17.25 11.78 -4.07
CA ALA A 30 17.13 12.50 -2.80
C ALA A 30 18.39 13.28 -2.42
N LYS A 31 19.59 12.79 -2.75
CA LYS A 31 20.87 13.46 -2.43
C LYS A 31 21.05 14.79 -3.17
N ASN A 32 20.50 14.88 -4.37
CA ASN A 32 20.60 16.05 -5.23
C ASN A 32 19.40 16.99 -5.09
N TYR A 33 18.37 16.56 -4.36
CA TYR A 33 17.19 17.35 -4.15
C TYR A 33 17.49 18.60 -3.29
N ARG A 34 16.90 19.73 -3.67
CA ARG A 34 17.08 21.04 -3.01
C ARG A 34 15.76 21.71 -2.61
N GLY A 35 14.64 21.00 -2.75
CA GLY A 35 13.33 21.49 -2.34
C GLY A 35 13.01 21.16 -0.87
N PRO A 36 11.76 21.45 -0.44
CA PRO A 36 11.29 21.16 0.92
C PRO A 36 11.34 19.67 1.23
N PRO A 37 11.63 19.24 2.48
CA PRO A 37 11.77 17.82 2.81
C PRO A 37 10.48 17.02 2.53
N LEU A 38 10.62 15.89 1.83
CA LEU A 38 9.51 14.96 1.59
C LEU A 38 9.47 13.88 2.68
N GLN A 39 8.27 13.59 3.16
CA GLN A 39 7.97 12.50 4.07
C GLN A 39 7.90 11.17 3.32
N THR A 40 8.14 10.07 4.04
CA THR A 40 8.08 8.71 3.48
C THR A 40 6.75 8.08 3.84
N CYS A 41 6.02 7.53 2.86
CA CYS A 41 4.80 6.80 3.17
C CYS A 41 5.11 5.53 3.97
N LYS A 42 4.33 5.28 5.02
CA LYS A 42 4.45 4.09 5.87
C LYS A 42 4.03 2.79 5.16
N TYR A 43 3.17 2.90 4.15
CA TYR A 43 2.62 1.77 3.41
C TYR A 43 3.40 1.43 2.13
N ASN A 44 4.17 2.40 1.61
CA ASN A 44 5.06 2.18 0.47
C ASN A 44 6.28 3.11 0.54
N ALA A 45 7.45 2.55 0.84
CA ALA A 45 8.70 3.32 0.99
C ALA A 45 9.19 4.02 -0.30
N ALA A 46 8.63 3.65 -1.46
CA ALA A 46 8.88 4.33 -2.73
C ALA A 46 8.14 5.68 -2.84
N HIS A 47 7.04 5.86 -2.10
CA HIS A 47 6.30 7.11 -2.09
C HIS A 47 7.01 8.16 -1.21
N ARG A 48 7.20 9.35 -1.78
CA ARG A 48 7.71 10.54 -1.10
C ARG A 48 6.75 11.69 -1.36
N VAL A 49 6.28 12.34 -0.31
CA VAL A 49 5.22 13.38 -0.41
C VAL A 49 5.48 14.53 0.56
N LEU A 50 4.92 15.71 0.27
CA LEU A 50 5.02 16.86 1.17
C LEU A 50 3.97 16.79 2.28
N ASP A 51 2.75 16.40 1.93
CA ASP A 51 1.61 16.28 2.83
C ASP A 51 1.17 14.81 2.89
N MET A 52 1.32 14.21 4.07
CA MET A 52 0.91 12.82 4.28
C MET A 52 -0.60 12.67 4.44
N GLU A 53 -1.30 13.65 5.00
CA GLU A 53 -2.75 13.56 5.21
C GLU A 53 -3.48 13.58 3.87
N GLU A 54 -3.07 14.48 2.97
CA GLU A 54 -3.60 14.54 1.62
C GLU A 54 -3.23 13.27 0.83
N HIS A 55 -1.98 12.82 0.94
CA HIS A 55 -1.53 11.60 0.26
C HIS A 55 -2.35 10.36 0.62
N LEU A 56 -2.73 10.19 1.89
CA LEU A 56 -3.46 9.01 2.33
C LEU A 56 -4.87 8.92 1.71
N LYS A 57 -5.47 10.04 1.28
CA LYS A 57 -6.78 10.01 0.60
C LYS A 57 -6.76 9.24 -0.72
N GLU A 58 -5.60 9.21 -1.40
CA GLU A 58 -5.43 8.62 -2.74
C GLU A 58 -4.36 7.51 -2.78
N CYS A 59 -3.81 7.11 -1.63
CA CYS A 59 -2.75 6.10 -1.59
C CYS A 59 -3.32 4.68 -1.67
N ASP A 60 -3.18 4.03 -2.82
CA ASP A 60 -3.64 2.64 -3.04
C ASP A 60 -3.11 1.63 -2.01
N TYR A 61 -1.90 1.83 -1.50
CA TYR A 61 -1.32 0.94 -0.49
C TYR A 61 -1.94 1.15 0.89
N TYR A 62 -2.36 2.38 1.20
CA TYR A 62 -3.09 2.68 2.42
C TYR A 62 -4.54 2.18 2.34
N LEU A 63 -5.24 2.47 1.25
CA LEU A 63 -6.63 2.04 1.06
C LEU A 63 -6.76 0.52 1.15
N ARG A 64 -5.88 -0.22 0.46
CA ARG A 64 -5.81 -1.69 0.59
C ARG A 64 -5.55 -2.15 2.02
N SER A 65 -4.71 -1.45 2.77
CA SER A 65 -4.44 -1.82 4.17
C SER A 65 -5.67 -1.63 5.09
N ILE A 66 -6.55 -0.68 4.76
CA ILE A 66 -7.83 -0.51 5.46
C ILE A 66 -8.79 -1.63 5.08
N ASP A 67 -8.90 -1.96 3.79
CA ASP A 67 -9.76 -3.03 3.30
C ASP A 67 -9.37 -4.37 3.94
N ASP A 68 -8.08 -4.66 4.00
CA ASP A 68 -7.56 -5.86 4.68
C ASP A 68 -7.98 -5.89 6.15
N GLN A 69 -7.88 -4.76 6.87
CA GLN A 69 -8.34 -4.68 8.27
C GLN A 69 -9.85 -4.90 8.39
N ALA A 70 -10.65 -4.30 7.50
CA ALA A 70 -12.10 -4.49 7.49
C ALA A 70 -12.47 -5.96 7.24
N VAL A 71 -11.76 -6.63 6.32
CA VAL A 71 -11.90 -8.07 6.08
C VAL A 71 -11.55 -8.87 7.33
N GLN A 72 -10.43 -8.58 8.01
CA GLN A 72 -10.06 -9.27 9.25
C GLN A 72 -11.09 -9.06 10.38
N ILE A 73 -11.63 -7.85 10.52
CA ILE A 73 -12.69 -7.55 11.50
C ILE A 73 -13.96 -8.35 11.17
N ALA A 74 -14.39 -8.38 9.91
CA ALA A 74 -15.55 -9.17 9.50
C ALA A 74 -15.34 -10.67 9.75
N LEU A 75 -14.14 -11.20 9.46
CA LEU A 75 -13.80 -12.59 9.69
C LEU A 75 -13.74 -12.97 11.17
N SER A 76 -13.34 -12.06 12.06
CA SER A 76 -13.27 -12.30 13.51
C SER A 76 -14.62 -12.11 14.22
N THR A 77 -15.48 -11.24 13.69
CA THR A 77 -16.80 -10.94 14.28
C THR A 77 -17.94 -11.80 13.72
N ARG A 78 -17.68 -12.58 12.65
CA ARG A 78 -18.67 -13.53 12.13
C ARG A 78 -19.07 -14.50 13.24
N ILE A 79 -20.35 -14.49 13.61
CA ILE A 79 -20.93 -15.52 14.47
C ILE A 79 -21.13 -16.74 13.56
N PRO A 80 -20.45 -17.88 13.79
CA PRO A 80 -20.73 -19.08 13.02
C PRO A 80 -22.20 -19.46 13.23
N PRO A 81 -22.90 -19.94 12.18
CA PRO A 81 -24.28 -20.41 12.35
C PRO A 81 -24.28 -21.49 13.43
N VAL A 82 -24.99 -21.25 14.52
CA VAL A 82 -25.22 -22.24 15.56
C VAL A 82 -26.03 -23.35 14.91
N GLN A 83 -25.43 -24.53 14.74
CA GLN A 83 -26.16 -25.70 14.30
C GLN A 83 -27.10 -26.11 15.42
N GLU A 84 -28.41 -25.93 15.24
CA GLU A 84 -29.40 -26.25 16.28
C GLU A 84 -29.58 -27.77 16.52
N ASN A 85 -28.84 -28.63 15.82
CA ASN A 85 -28.97 -30.07 15.93
C ASN A 85 -27.59 -30.71 16.13
N GLY A 86 -27.26 -30.98 17.39
CA GLY A 86 -25.96 -31.47 17.85
C GLY A 86 -25.55 -32.83 17.26
N HIS A 87 -24.85 -32.79 16.14
CA HIS A 87 -23.85 -33.79 15.78
C HIS A 87 -22.64 -33.05 15.24
N ASP A 88 -21.57 -33.04 16.03
CA ASP A 88 -20.26 -32.56 15.61
C ASP A 88 -19.82 -33.36 14.38
N VAL A 89 -19.61 -32.68 13.26
CA VAL A 89 -18.89 -33.25 12.12
C VAL A 89 -17.56 -32.52 12.05
N ASP A 90 -16.55 -33.13 12.67
CA ASP A 90 -15.15 -32.84 12.39
C ASP A 90 -14.96 -32.91 10.87
N THR A 91 -14.73 -31.78 10.24
CA THR A 91 -14.35 -31.73 8.82
C THR A 91 -12.82 -31.68 8.76
N PRO A 92 -12.14 -32.74 8.27
CA PRO A 92 -10.70 -32.72 8.13
C PRO A 92 -10.28 -31.77 7.00
N LEU A 93 -9.06 -31.26 7.18
CA LEU A 93 -8.32 -30.34 6.30
C LEU A 93 -8.31 -30.75 4.82
#